data_AF-A0A4Q2Z5S9-F1
#
_entry.id   AF-A0A4Q2Z5S9-F1
#
_cell.length_a   1.000
_cell.length_b   1.000
_cell.length_c   1.000
_cell.angle_alpha   90.00
_cell.angle_beta   90.00
_cell.angle_gamma   90.00
#
_symmetry.space_group_name_H-M   'P 1'
#
loop_
_entity.id
_entity.type
_entity.pdbx_description
1 polymer ?
#
loop_
_entity_poly.entity_id
_entity_poly.type
_entity_poly.pdbx_seq_one_letter_code
_entity_poly.pdbx_strand_id
1 'polypeptide(L)'
;MAEALIGATPLVAEAGTGVGKSLAYLVPAARFALETGRKGVISTHTINLQEQLVRKDIPIVRKVLGEELPAVLLKGRQNYLCPLRLKRAREQAADLFTSTESEELEG
;
A
#
# COMPACT_ATOMS: atom_id res chain seq x y z
N MET A 1 -12.69 18.15 -8.17
CA MET A 1 -12.76 16.68 -7.92
C MET A 1 -14.07 16.23 -7.29
N ALA A 2 -14.51 16.80 -6.17
CA ALA A 2 -15.80 16.41 -5.55
C ALA A 2 -16.97 16.49 -6.54
N GLU A 3 -17.09 17.60 -7.27
CA GLU A 3 -18.09 17.77 -8.34
C GLU A 3 -17.97 16.71 -9.44
N ALA A 4 -16.74 16.36 -9.85
CA ALA A 4 -16.49 15.35 -10.87
C ALA A 4 -16.90 13.94 -10.40
N LEU A 5 -16.69 13.62 -9.12
CA LEU A 5 -17.16 12.36 -8.52
C LEU A 5 -18.68 12.28 -8.48
N ILE A 6 -19.34 13.37 -8.07
CA ILE A 6 -20.81 13.46 -8.01
C ILE A 6 -21.42 13.37 -9.42
N GLY A 7 -20.86 14.13 -10.37
CA GLY A 7 -21.31 14.15 -11.77
C GLY A 7 -20.84 12.96 -12.61
N ALA A 8 -20.05 12.04 -12.03
CA ALA A 8 -19.44 10.91 -12.71
C ALA A 8 -18.66 11.31 -13.99
N THR A 9 -17.99 12.46 -13.96
CA THR A 9 -17.21 12.98 -15.09
C THR A 9 -15.71 12.76 -14.91
N PRO A 10 -14.95 12.45 -15.98
CA PRO A 10 -13.50 12.42 -15.92
C PRO A 10 -12.92 13.80 -15.55
N LEU A 11 -11.89 13.80 -14.70
CA LEU A 11 -11.16 15.02 -14.32
C LEU A 11 -9.65 14.77 -14.49
N VAL A 12 -8.97 15.73 -15.10
CA VAL A 12 -7.51 15.81 -15.13
C VAL A 12 -7.10 17.04 -14.33
N ALA A 13 -6.17 16.86 -13.41
CA ALA A 13 -5.63 17.95 -12.60
C ALA A 13 -4.12 17.77 -12.45
N GLU A 14 -3.39 18.88 -12.56
CA GLU A 14 -1.96 18.96 -12.29
C GLU A 14 -1.72 19.75 -11.01
N ALA A 15 -0.71 19.33 -10.26
CA ALA A 15 -0.31 19.99 -9.03
C ALA A 15 1.22 19.85 -8.89
N GLY A 16 1.88 20.78 -8.20
CA GLY A 16 3.33 20.71 -7.94
C GLY A 16 3.71 19.66 -6.88
N THR A 17 4.98 19.32 -6.74
CA THR A 17 5.43 18.49 -5.61
C THR A 17 5.20 19.21 -4.27
N GLY A 18 4.94 18.47 -3.19
CA GLY A 18 4.78 19.03 -1.85
C GLY A 18 3.46 19.76 -1.55
N VAL A 19 2.59 20.01 -2.54
CA VAL A 19 1.33 20.77 -2.35
C VAL A 19 0.17 19.96 -1.75
N GLY A 20 0.43 18.76 -1.24
CA GLY A 20 -0.62 17.92 -0.63
C GLY A 20 -1.56 17.25 -1.63
N LYS A 21 -1.08 16.91 -2.84
CA LYS A 21 -1.89 16.24 -3.89
C LYS A 21 -2.68 15.04 -3.37
N SER A 22 -2.05 14.24 -2.50
CA SER A 22 -2.67 13.04 -1.95
C SER A 22 -3.93 13.36 -1.14
N LEU A 23 -3.87 14.32 -0.23
CA LEU A 23 -5.05 14.75 0.52
C LEU A 23 -6.11 15.37 -0.39
N ALA A 24 -5.68 16.14 -1.40
CA ALA A 24 -6.58 16.78 -2.37
C ALA A 24 -7.48 15.76 -3.09
N TYR A 25 -7.00 14.55 -3.39
CA TYR A 25 -7.84 13.50 -3.96
C TYR A 25 -8.44 12.53 -2.93
N LEU A 26 -7.75 12.25 -1.83
CA LEU A 26 -8.23 11.28 -0.84
C LEU A 26 -9.46 11.78 -0.08
N VAL A 27 -9.47 13.04 0.35
CA VAL A 27 -10.59 13.59 1.14
C VAL A 27 -11.93 13.52 0.38
N PRO A 28 -12.06 14.05 -0.85
CA PRO A 28 -13.31 13.95 -1.59
C PRO A 28 -13.64 12.51 -2.01
N ALA A 29 -12.64 11.68 -2.33
CA ALA A 29 -12.89 10.27 -2.68
C ALA A 29 -13.42 9.45 -1.48
N ALA A 30 -12.83 9.65 -0.30
CA ALA A 30 -13.25 9.00 0.93
C ALA A 30 -14.67 9.41 1.31
N ARG A 31 -14.96 10.72 1.29
CA ARG A 31 -16.31 11.24 1.58
C ARG A 31 -17.35 10.65 0.63
N PHE A 32 -17.06 10.66 -0.67
CA PHE A 32 -17.94 10.06 -1.67
C PHE A 32 -18.15 8.55 -1.44
N ALA A 33 -17.09 7.83 -1.12
CA ALA A 33 -17.16 6.38 -0.84
C ALA A 33 -18.03 6.07 0.39
N LEU A 34 -17.91 6.87 1.45
CA LEU A 34 -18.70 6.73 2.69
C LEU A 34 -20.17 7.07 2.45
N GLU A 35 -20.46 8.19 1.79
CA GLU A 35 -21.83 8.65 1.52
C GLU A 35 -22.59 7.73 0.55
N THR A 36 -21.89 7.09 -0.39
CA THR A 36 -22.52 6.25 -1.43
C THR A 36 -22.40 4.75 -1.18
N GLY A 37 -21.59 4.34 -0.21
CA GLY A 37 -21.21 2.93 0.00
C GLY A 37 -20.40 2.31 -1.15
N ARG A 38 -19.89 3.12 -2.09
CA ARG A 38 -19.12 2.66 -3.25
C ARG A 38 -17.64 2.57 -2.93
N LYS A 39 -16.96 1.56 -3.49
CA LYS A 39 -15.50 1.40 -3.35
C LYS A 39 -14.76 2.42 -4.21
N GLY A 40 -13.80 3.12 -3.62
CA GLY A 40 -12.81 3.94 -4.33
C GLY A 40 -11.54 3.14 -4.63
N VAL A 41 -10.95 3.33 -5.81
CA VAL A 41 -9.66 2.74 -6.20
C VAL A 41 -8.69 3.87 -6.52
N ILE A 42 -7.52 3.86 -5.87
CA ILE A 42 -6.45 4.82 -6.11
C ILE A 42 -5.24 4.07 -6.66
N SER A 43 -4.78 4.48 -7.83
CA SER A 43 -3.57 3.95 -8.48
C SER A 43 -2.45 4.99 -8.38
N THR A 44 -1.24 4.54 -8.04
CA THR A 44 -0.04 5.39 -7.98
C THR A 44 1.18 4.63 -8.49
N HIS A 45 2.26 5.36 -8.77
CA HIS A 45 3.38 4.88 -9.58
C HIS A 45 4.21 3.76 -8.93
N THR A 46 4.41 3.78 -7.61
CA THR A 46 5.29 2.82 -6.92
C THR A 46 4.65 2.24 -5.67
N ILE A 47 5.12 1.06 -5.23
CA ILE A 47 4.68 0.42 -3.99
C ILE A 47 4.95 1.32 -2.78
N ASN A 48 6.10 2.00 -2.76
CA ASN A 48 6.43 2.93 -1.68
C ASN A 48 5.40 4.05 -1.56
N LEU A 49 4.97 4.62 -2.70
CA LEU A 49 3.91 5.63 -2.70
C LEU A 49 2.58 5.05 -2.20
N GLN A 50 2.22 3.82 -2.59
CA GLN A 50 1.02 3.17 -2.06
C GLN A 50 1.09 2.96 -0.54
N GLU A 51 2.25 2.55 -0.03
CA GLU A 51 2.47 2.38 1.41
C GLU A 51 2.39 3.71 2.16
N GLN A 52 2.92 4.80 1.58
CA GLN A 52 2.78 6.14 2.15
C GLN A 52 1.30 6.54 2.26
N LEU A 53 0.47 6.25 1.24
CA LEU A 53 -0.98 6.52 1.32
C LEU A 53 -1.61 5.76 2.49
N VAL A 54 -1.35 4.46 2.61
CA VAL A 54 -1.98 3.62 3.63
C VAL A 54 -1.48 3.92 5.04
N ARG A 55 -0.18 4.22 5.21
CA ARG A 55 0.44 4.40 6.53
C ARG A 55 0.36 5.84 7.04
N LYS A 56 0.19 6.82 6.15
CA LYS A 56 0.21 8.24 6.51
C LYS A 56 -1.06 8.96 6.07
N ASP A 57 -1.33 9.02 4.78
CA ASP A 57 -2.33 9.96 4.26
C ASP A 57 -3.77 9.51 4.55
N ILE A 58 -4.07 8.21 4.43
CA ILE A 58 -5.37 7.64 4.78
C ILE A 58 -5.67 7.78 6.29
N PRO A 59 -4.74 7.47 7.21
CA PRO A 59 -4.91 7.79 8.62
C PRO A 59 -5.19 9.27 8.91
N ILE A 60 -4.55 10.19 8.17
CA ILE A 60 -4.84 11.62 8.28
C ILE A 60 -6.29 11.90 7.83
N VAL A 61 -6.70 11.37 6.68
CA VAL A 61 -8.08 11.54 6.17
C VAL A 61 -9.12 10.99 7.16
N ARG A 62 -8.88 9.82 7.75
CA ARG A 62 -9.73 9.25 8.82
C ARG A 62 -9.92 10.21 9.98
N LYS A 63 -8.82 10.78 10.48
CA LYS A 63 -8.86 11.75 11.59
C LYS A 63 -9.62 13.03 11.21
N VAL A 64 -9.43 13.51 9.99
CA VAL A 64 -10.09 14.73 9.50
C VAL A 64 -11.59 14.52 9.30
N LEU A 65 -12.00 13.36 8.80
CA LEU A 65 -13.42 13.04 8.58
C LEU A 65 -14.14 12.60 9.85
N GLY A 66 -13.40 12.09 10.85
CA GLY A 66 -14.01 11.55 12.07
C GLY A 66 -14.73 10.21 11.85
N GLU A 67 -14.43 9.53 10.74
CA GLU A 67 -15.11 8.29 10.32
C GLU A 67 -14.11 7.14 10.11
N GLU A 68 -14.61 5.90 10.28
CA GLU A 68 -13.87 4.71 9.88
C GLU A 68 -13.76 4.66 8.35
N LEU A 69 -12.54 4.58 7.84
CA LEU A 69 -12.26 4.43 6.41
C LEU A 69 -11.46 3.15 6.18
N PRO A 70 -12.12 2.02 5.88
CA PRO A 70 -11.44 0.78 5.56
C PRO A 70 -10.62 0.96 4.27
N ALA A 71 -9.33 0.64 4.35
CA ALA A 71 -8.42 0.70 3.21
C ALA A 71 -7.58 -0.58 3.14
N VAL A 72 -7.41 -1.10 1.93
CA VAL A 72 -6.58 -2.27 1.64
C VAL A 72 -5.51 -1.92 0.63
N LEU A 73 -4.33 -2.52 0.79
CA LEU A 73 -3.19 -2.34 -0.09
C LEU A 73 -3.09 -3.51 -1.07
N LEU A 74 -3.27 -3.25 -2.36
CA LEU A 74 -3.18 -4.25 -3.41
C LEU A 74 -1.81 -4.17 -4.10
N LYS A 75 -0.99 -5.23 -3.97
CA LYS A 75 0.31 -5.35 -4.66
C LYS A 75 0.29 -6.54 -5.62
N GLY A 76 1.20 -6.55 -6.60
CA GLY A 76 1.41 -7.73 -7.43
C GLY A 76 1.92 -8.92 -6.61
N ARG A 77 1.59 -10.17 -6.99
CA ARG A 77 1.87 -11.39 -6.20
C ARG A 77 3.34 -11.54 -5.78
N GLN A 78 4.26 -11.07 -6.61
CA GLN A 78 5.71 -11.13 -6.38
C GLN A 78 6.18 -10.30 -5.17
N ASN A 79 5.32 -9.40 -4.68
CA ASN A 79 5.58 -8.57 -3.51
C ASN A 79 5.07 -9.20 -2.20
N TYR A 80 4.63 -10.46 -2.25
CA TYR A 80 4.24 -11.23 -1.09
C TYR A 80 5.15 -12.44 -0.92
N LEU A 81 5.47 -12.74 0.34
CA LEU A 81 6.23 -13.92 0.71
C LEU A 81 5.44 -15.18 0.30
N CYS A 82 6.08 -16.06 -0.47
CA CYS A 82 5.53 -17.37 -0.78
C CYS A 82 5.97 -18.37 0.29
N PRO A 83 5.05 -18.92 1.11
CA PRO A 83 5.42 -19.81 2.22
C PRO A 83 6.16 -21.07 1.74
N LEU A 84 5.78 -21.62 0.58
CA LEU A 84 6.45 -22.78 -0.01
C LEU A 84 7.90 -22.47 -0.42
N ARG A 85 8.12 -21.30 -1.04
CA ARG A 85 9.48 -20.87 -1.41
C ARG A 85 10.34 -20.61 -0.17
N LEU A 86 9.75 -20.02 0.87
CA LEU A 86 10.43 -19.82 2.15
C LEU A 86 10.81 -21.15 2.79
N LYS A 87 9.89 -22.11 2.83
CA LYS A 87 10.15 -23.45 3.40
C LYS A 87 11.33 -24.13 2.69
N ARG A 88 11.30 -24.17 1.36
CA ARG A 88 12.39 -24.77 0.55
C ARG A 88 13.74 -24.08 0.76
N ALA A 89 13.76 -22.74 0.81
CA ALA A 89 14.98 -21.99 1.07
C ALA A 89 15.56 -22.28 2.46
N ARG A 90 14.70 -22.50 3.47
CA ARG A 90 15.13 -22.87 4.83
C ARG A 90 15.67 -24.29 4.91
N GLU A 91 15.07 -25.23 4.19
CA GLU A 91 15.55 -26.62 4.09
C GLU A 91 16.94 -26.65 3.43
N GLN A 92 17.10 -25.96 2.29
CA GLN A 92 18.40 -25.87 1.59
C GLN A 92 19.48 -25.17 2.41
N ALA A 93 19.13 -24.16 3.21
CA ALA A 93 20.08 -23.50 4.10
C ALA A 93 20.63 -24.43 5.20
N ALA A 94 19.86 -25.45 5.61
CA ALA A 94 20.33 -26.45 6.57
C ALA A 94 21.35 -27.42 5.95
N ASP A 95 21.26 -27.65 4.63
CA ASP A 95 22.17 -28.54 3.89
C ASP A 95 23.45 -27.84 3.39
N LEU A 96 23.49 -26.51 3.43
CA LEU A 96 24.60 -25.68 2.92
C LEU A 96 25.80 -25.57 3.86
N PHE A 97 25.65 -25.93 5.14
CA PHE A 97 26.76 -26.08 6.06
C PHE A 97 27.06 -27.57 6.20
N THR A 98 28.13 -28.02 5.54
CA THR A 98 28.65 -29.36 5.83
C THR A 98 29.37 -29.33 7.18
N SER A 99 29.32 -30.43 7.93
CA SER A 99 29.90 -30.55 9.29
C SER A 99 31.36 -30.09 9.38
N THR A 100 32.10 -30.12 8.28
CA THR A 100 33.51 -29.72 8.18
C THR A 100 33.73 -28.21 8.34
N GLU A 101 32.79 -27.35 7.93
CA GLU A 101 32.92 -25.88 8.03
C GLU A 101 32.41 -25.32 9.37
N SER A 102 31.61 -26.11 10.10
CA SER A 102 31.13 -25.76 11.44
C SER A 102 32.19 -26.02 12.51
N GLU A 103 33.10 -26.97 12.30
CA GLU A 103 34.22 -27.27 13.19
C GLU A 103 35.36 -26.23 13.11
N GLU A 104 35.50 -25.49 11.99
CA GLU A 104 36.52 -24.45 11.82
C GLU A 104 36.17 -23.10 12.48
N LEU A 105 34.92 -22.91 12.90
CA LEU A 105 34.45 -21.66 13.53
C LEU A 105 34.49 -21.70 15.08
N GLU A 106 34.73 -22.87 15.67
CA GLU A 106 34.83 -23.06 17.14
C GLU A 106 36.29 -23.29 17.63
N GLY A 107 37.28 -23.22 16.74
CA GLY A 107 38.72 -23.25 17.07
C GLY A 107 39.39 -21.89 16.99
#